data_AF-A0AAD9LH74-F1
#
_entry.id   AF-A0AAD9LH74-F1
#
_cell.length_a   1.000
_cell.length_b   1.000
_cell.length_c   1.000
_cell.angle_alpha   90.00
_cell.angle_beta   90.00
_cell.angle_gamma   90.00
#
_symmetry.space_group_name_H-M   'P 1'
#
loop_
_entity.id
_entity.type
_entity.pdbx_description
1 polymer ?
#
loop_
_entity_poly.entity_id
_entity_poly.type
_entity_poly.pdbx_seq_one_letter_code
_entity_poly.pdbx_strand_id
1 'polypeptide(L)'
;MPLCTIDDFEREVLILGSDNADSYTDASPEFSTSSAADKEFGIFVFYQADVDGLCALFILEHHKRLSHGLKLASYPVLSEADIYSYIKKNLSIRATYPDLKHEGYLRVVLLGVHGWDPQVLYAIKVHFSQLLPEERRGELKICIVPASRPLTFFNVSFEGDWYFFVCNEQEVALEHSIQERELVGGIYWSPSVAVIIASITKTTHESSRAAILYASAVALISRIVHSGTLDPQVNVQITKIFHEISMLDGGPYVQFDAERSMLPLISFT
;
A
#
# COMPACT_ATOMS: atom_id res chain seq x y z
N MET A 1 11.75 15.79 -2.71
CA MET A 1 10.75 14.79 -2.26
C MET A 1 9.71 14.61 -3.36
N PRO A 2 9.63 13.44 -4.01
CA PRO A 2 8.43 13.12 -4.77
C PRO A 2 7.33 12.82 -3.77
N LEU A 3 6.63 13.89 -3.35
CA LEU A 3 5.31 13.75 -2.77
C LEU A 3 4.39 13.40 -3.94
N CYS A 4 3.86 12.19 -3.92
CA CYS A 4 3.01 11.65 -4.96
C CYS A 4 1.57 11.63 -4.45
N THR A 5 0.63 11.80 -5.36
CA THR A 5 -0.77 11.49 -5.03
C THR A 5 -0.98 9.99 -5.12
N ILE A 6 -2.02 9.47 -4.46
CA ILE A 6 -2.34 8.04 -4.54
C ILE A 6 -2.65 7.61 -5.98
N ASP A 7 -3.14 8.52 -6.83
CA ASP A 7 -3.40 8.26 -8.25
C ASP A 7 -2.13 7.87 -9.02
N ASP A 8 -0.96 8.30 -8.56
CA ASP A 8 0.34 7.93 -9.13
C ASP A 8 0.81 6.53 -8.69
N PHE A 9 0.15 5.88 -7.72
CA PHE A 9 0.61 4.64 -7.11
C PHE A 9 0.78 3.50 -8.11
N GLU A 10 -0.15 3.33 -9.05
CA GLU A 10 -0.03 2.29 -10.08
C GLU A 10 1.24 2.51 -10.93
N ARG A 11 1.50 3.76 -11.35
CA ARG A 11 2.67 4.10 -12.18
C ARG A 11 3.97 3.91 -11.42
N GLU A 12 4.04 4.37 -10.18
CA GLU A 12 5.29 4.38 -9.42
C GLU A 12 5.60 3.02 -8.78
N VAL A 13 4.57 2.24 -8.40
CA VAL A 13 4.72 1.01 -7.61
C VAL A 13 4.42 -0.26 -8.41
N LEU A 14 3.37 -0.26 -9.23
CA LEU A 14 2.90 -1.51 -9.88
C LEU A 14 3.47 -1.72 -11.29
N ILE A 15 4.16 -0.71 -11.84
CA ILE A 15 4.89 -0.78 -13.10
C ILE A 15 6.40 -0.84 -12.79
N LEU A 16 7.00 -2.01 -13.01
CA LEU A 16 8.39 -2.31 -12.63
C LEU A 16 9.41 -2.09 -13.76
N GLY A 17 8.97 -1.89 -15.00
CA GLY A 17 9.80 -1.68 -16.18
C GLY A 17 9.10 -0.86 -17.26
N SER A 18 9.61 -0.86 -18.48
CA SER A 18 8.96 -0.23 -19.65
C SER A 18 7.76 -1.04 -20.15
N ASP A 19 6.92 -1.51 -19.24
CA ASP A 19 5.66 -2.15 -19.59
C ASP A 19 4.74 -1.05 -20.13
N ASN A 20 4.40 -1.13 -21.43
CA ASN A 20 3.39 -0.28 -22.03
C ASN A 20 2.13 -0.33 -21.17
N ALA A 21 1.68 0.84 -20.71
CA ALA A 21 0.56 1.02 -19.79
C ALA A 21 -0.78 0.44 -20.30
N ASP A 22 -0.86 0.05 -21.57
CA ASP A 22 -2.12 -0.23 -22.27
C ASP A 22 -2.37 -1.70 -22.65
N SER A 23 -1.50 -2.66 -22.32
CA SER A 23 -1.69 -4.07 -22.75
C SER A 23 -2.84 -4.82 -22.07
N TYR A 24 -3.55 -4.19 -21.13
CA TYR A 24 -4.72 -4.75 -20.45
C TYR A 24 -6.04 -4.05 -20.84
N THR A 25 -6.09 -3.40 -22.00
CA THR A 25 -7.34 -2.90 -22.58
C THR A 25 -7.99 -4.02 -23.42
N ASP A 26 -9.10 -4.57 -22.89
CA ASP A 26 -10.19 -5.31 -23.57
C ASP A 26 -9.87 -6.08 -24.87
N ALA A 27 -8.82 -6.90 -24.86
CA ALA A 27 -8.55 -7.84 -25.95
C ALA A 27 -8.19 -9.22 -25.40
N SER A 28 -8.75 -10.23 -26.06
CA SER A 28 -8.54 -11.67 -25.94
C SER A 28 -7.08 -12.09 -25.66
N PRO A 29 -6.84 -13.30 -25.10
CA PRO A 29 -5.57 -13.67 -24.49
C PRO A 29 -4.52 -13.98 -25.57
N GLU A 30 -3.91 -12.94 -26.13
CA GLU A 30 -2.68 -13.08 -26.89
C GLU A 30 -1.52 -12.63 -26.01
N PHE A 31 -0.69 -13.62 -25.66
CA PHE A 31 0.55 -13.50 -24.91
C PHE A 31 1.36 -12.27 -25.34
N SER A 32 1.28 -11.19 -24.56
CA SER A 32 2.32 -10.16 -24.61
C SER A 32 3.59 -10.79 -24.05
N THR A 33 4.54 -11.09 -24.94
CA THR A 33 5.89 -11.54 -24.62
C THR A 33 6.62 -10.43 -23.86
N SER A 34 6.44 -10.38 -22.54
CA SER A 34 7.35 -9.65 -21.66
C SER A 34 8.76 -10.21 -21.87
N SER A 35 9.78 -9.36 -21.86
CA SER A 35 11.15 -9.86 -21.74
C SER A 35 11.20 -10.75 -20.47
N ALA A 36 11.85 -11.90 -20.54
CA ALA A 36 11.89 -12.84 -19.41
C ALA A 36 12.56 -12.24 -18.15
N ALA A 37 13.24 -11.11 -18.29
CA ALA A 37 14.02 -10.44 -17.24
C ALA A 37 13.18 -9.62 -16.25
N ASP A 38 12.06 -9.01 -16.67
CA ASP A 38 11.22 -8.20 -15.76
C ASP A 38 10.23 -9.04 -14.93
N LYS A 39 10.04 -10.32 -15.30
CA LYS A 39 9.25 -11.29 -14.50
C LYS A 39 9.99 -11.81 -13.27
N GLU A 40 11.29 -11.51 -13.12
CA GLU A 40 12.10 -11.99 -12.01
C GLU A 40 11.89 -11.16 -10.72
N PHE A 41 11.57 -9.87 -10.87
CA PHE A 41 11.49 -8.93 -9.77
C PHE A 41 10.05 -8.68 -9.33
N GLY A 42 9.87 -8.41 -8.04
CA GLY A 42 8.56 -8.16 -7.46
C GLY A 42 8.47 -6.89 -6.62
N ILE A 43 7.38 -6.82 -5.88
CA ILE A 43 7.11 -5.84 -4.84
C ILE A 43 7.24 -6.53 -3.48
N PHE A 44 7.94 -5.90 -2.56
CA PHE A 44 7.96 -6.30 -1.16
C PHE A 44 7.15 -5.31 -0.33
N VAL A 45 6.26 -5.79 0.54
CA VAL A 45 5.38 -4.94 1.34
C VAL A 45 5.62 -5.15 2.82
N PHE A 46 6.10 -4.12 3.51
CA PHE A 46 5.94 -4.02 4.96
C PHE A 46 4.58 -3.38 5.24
N TYR A 47 3.75 -4.04 6.03
CA TYR A 47 2.44 -3.49 6.42
C TYR A 47 2.33 -3.42 7.94
N GLN A 48 1.75 -2.33 8.44
CA GLN A 48 1.44 -2.18 9.85
C GLN A 48 0.58 -3.37 10.30
N ALA A 49 1.00 -4.05 11.35
CA ALA A 49 0.37 -5.26 11.87
C ALA A 49 -0.87 -4.93 12.72
N ASP A 50 -1.75 -4.12 12.15
CA ASP A 50 -3.08 -3.81 12.64
C ASP A 50 -4.13 -4.18 11.58
N VAL A 51 -5.41 -3.94 11.88
CA VAL A 51 -6.50 -4.28 10.96
C VAL A 51 -6.46 -3.42 9.69
N ASP A 52 -6.10 -2.14 9.79
CA ASP A 52 -6.06 -1.23 8.64
C ASP A 52 -4.96 -1.66 7.65
N GLY A 53 -3.76 -1.95 8.15
CA GLY A 53 -2.63 -2.43 7.35
C GLY A 53 -2.86 -3.82 6.77
N LEU A 54 -3.46 -4.75 7.52
CA LEU A 54 -3.83 -6.07 7.01
C LEU A 54 -4.86 -5.96 5.87
N CYS A 55 -5.91 -5.15 6.05
CA CYS A 55 -6.89 -4.89 5.01
C CYS A 55 -6.27 -4.18 3.80
N ALA A 56 -5.33 -3.25 4.00
CA ALA A 56 -4.62 -2.59 2.92
C ALA A 56 -3.80 -3.57 2.08
N LEU A 57 -3.07 -4.50 2.72
CA LEU A 57 -2.36 -5.57 2.01
C LEU A 57 -3.33 -6.46 1.24
N PHE A 58 -4.40 -6.92 1.88
CA PHE A 58 -5.40 -7.78 1.26
C PHE A 58 -6.01 -7.13 0.00
N ILE A 59 -6.36 -5.84 0.09
CA ILE A 59 -6.90 -5.08 -1.04
C ILE A 59 -5.86 -4.96 -2.14
N LEU A 60 -4.59 -4.66 -1.79
CA LEU A 60 -3.50 -4.58 -2.77
C LEU A 60 -3.33 -5.89 -3.53
N GLU A 61 -3.36 -7.04 -2.86
CA GLU A 61 -3.27 -8.37 -3.50
C GLU A 61 -4.37 -8.62 -4.54
N HIS A 62 -5.53 -7.98 -4.40
CA HIS A 62 -6.64 -8.07 -5.36
C HIS A 62 -6.50 -7.12 -6.56
N HIS A 63 -5.46 -6.28 -6.61
CA HIS A 63 -5.19 -5.44 -7.76
C HIS A 63 -4.91 -6.29 -9.01
N LYS A 64 -5.49 -5.94 -10.16
CA LYS A 64 -5.39 -6.71 -11.41
C LYS A 64 -3.95 -7.10 -11.75
N ARG A 65 -2.98 -6.20 -11.61
CA ARG A 65 -1.56 -6.52 -11.91
C ARG A 65 -1.01 -7.64 -11.03
N LEU A 66 -1.37 -7.66 -9.75
CA LEU A 66 -0.95 -8.67 -8.78
C LEU A 66 -1.70 -9.99 -8.99
N SER A 67 -2.99 -9.94 -9.31
CA SER A 67 -3.77 -11.12 -9.67
C SER A 67 -3.30 -11.80 -10.98
N HIS A 68 -2.62 -11.06 -11.86
CA HIS A 68 -2.06 -11.58 -13.12
C HIS A 68 -0.55 -11.87 -13.07
N GLY A 69 -0.01 -12.12 -11.87
CA GLY A 69 1.32 -12.71 -11.73
C GLY A 69 2.46 -11.73 -11.47
N LEU A 70 2.17 -10.46 -11.20
CA LEU A 70 3.16 -9.59 -10.56
C LEU A 70 3.46 -10.13 -9.16
N LYS A 71 4.73 -10.39 -8.88
CA LYS A 71 5.18 -10.99 -7.64
C LYS A 71 5.02 -10.03 -6.46
N LEU A 72 4.42 -10.50 -5.38
CA LEU A 72 4.32 -9.78 -4.12
C LEU A 72 4.73 -10.69 -2.96
N ALA A 73 5.60 -10.17 -2.10
CA ALA A 73 5.89 -10.73 -0.79
C ALA A 73 5.59 -9.68 0.26
N SER A 74 5.25 -10.11 1.48
CA SER A 74 4.88 -9.18 2.55
C SER A 74 5.42 -9.61 3.91
N TYR A 75 5.54 -8.64 4.81
CA TYR A 75 5.96 -8.86 6.18
C TYR A 75 5.22 -7.92 7.14
N PRO A 76 4.52 -8.44 8.17
CA PRO A 76 3.86 -7.63 9.17
C PRO A 76 4.88 -6.93 10.07
N VAL A 77 4.63 -5.68 10.42
CA VAL A 77 5.46 -4.89 11.33
C VAL A 77 4.60 -4.21 12.40
N LEU A 78 4.92 -4.43 13.68
CA LEU A 78 4.32 -3.69 14.79
C LEU A 78 5.16 -2.45 15.12
N SER A 79 6.48 -2.57 14.96
CA SER A 79 7.45 -1.54 15.27
C SER A 79 8.66 -1.60 14.33
N GLU A 80 9.48 -0.54 14.34
CA GLU A 80 10.73 -0.49 13.58
C GLU A 80 11.69 -1.66 13.91
N ALA A 81 11.66 -2.15 15.15
CA ALA A 81 12.50 -3.27 15.59
C ALA A 81 12.22 -4.56 14.80
N ASP A 82 11.01 -4.74 14.29
CA ASP A 82 10.63 -5.90 13.49
C ASP A 82 11.34 -5.91 12.13
N ILE A 83 11.63 -4.73 11.59
CA ILE A 83 12.33 -4.56 10.31
C ILE A 83 13.80 -4.92 10.48
N TYR A 84 14.44 -4.42 11.53
CA TYR A 84 15.81 -4.83 11.85
C TYR A 84 15.91 -6.33 12.11
N SER A 85 14.90 -6.91 12.78
CA SER A 85 14.82 -8.35 13.01
C SER A 85 14.66 -9.13 11.70
N TYR A 86 13.82 -8.65 10.78
CA TYR A 86 13.66 -9.20 9.44
C TYR A 86 14.98 -9.17 8.67
N ILE A 87 15.64 -8.01 8.59
CA ILE A 87 16.92 -7.83 7.88
C ILE A 87 17.97 -8.77 8.48
N LYS A 88 18.12 -8.80 9.81
CA LYS A 88 19.08 -9.68 10.49
C LYS A 88 18.83 -11.16 10.19
N LYS A 89 17.56 -11.59 10.22
CA LYS A 89 17.18 -12.98 9.89
C LYS A 89 17.54 -13.30 8.44
N ASN A 90 17.23 -12.41 7.50
CA ASN A 90 17.51 -12.61 6.08
C ASN A 90 19.02 -12.68 5.80
N LEU A 91 19.82 -11.79 6.42
CA LEU A 91 21.28 -11.82 6.34
C LEU A 91 21.87 -13.10 6.95
N SER A 92 21.31 -13.59 8.06
CA SER A 92 21.75 -14.83 8.70
C SER A 92 21.48 -16.05 7.81
N ILE A 93 20.29 -16.10 7.17
CA ILE A 93 19.94 -17.15 6.21
C ILE A 93 20.92 -17.12 5.03
N ARG A 94 21.22 -15.93 4.50
CA ARG A 94 22.19 -15.73 3.40
C ARG A 94 23.59 -16.24 3.75
N ALA A 95 24.08 -15.90 4.93
CA ALA A 95 25.38 -16.35 5.40
C ALA A 95 25.43 -17.88 5.58
N THR A 96 24.31 -18.49 5.97
CA THR A 96 24.22 -19.94 6.21
C THR A 96 24.02 -20.74 4.91
N TYR A 97 23.30 -20.17 3.93
CA TYR A 97 22.93 -20.83 2.68
C TYR A 97 23.27 -19.95 1.46
N PRO A 98 24.56 -19.81 1.11
CA PRO A 98 25.00 -18.90 0.04
C PRO A 98 24.50 -19.30 -1.36
N ASP A 99 24.21 -20.59 -1.58
CA ASP A 99 23.72 -21.10 -2.86
C ASP A 99 22.21 -20.91 -3.07
N LEU A 100 21.48 -20.44 -2.05
CA LEU A 100 20.05 -20.20 -2.14
C LEU A 100 19.79 -18.98 -3.04
N LYS A 101 18.99 -19.17 -4.10
CA LYS A 101 18.54 -18.03 -4.91
C LYS A 101 17.61 -17.15 -4.08
N HIS A 102 17.99 -15.89 -3.92
CA HIS A 102 17.18 -14.90 -3.22
C HIS A 102 16.36 -14.11 -4.22
N GLU A 103 15.13 -13.81 -3.82
CA GLU A 103 14.21 -13.03 -4.62
C GLU A 103 14.63 -11.54 -4.61
N GLY A 104 14.65 -10.93 -5.79
CA GLY A 104 14.86 -9.49 -5.93
C GLY A 104 13.54 -8.73 -5.96
N TYR A 105 13.52 -7.54 -5.37
CA TYR A 105 12.36 -6.64 -5.39
C TYR A 105 12.79 -5.24 -5.82
N LEU A 106 12.12 -4.69 -6.82
CA LEU A 106 12.38 -3.33 -7.32
C LEU A 106 11.57 -2.27 -6.60
N ARG A 107 10.56 -2.70 -5.83
CA ARG A 107 9.72 -1.83 -5.01
C ARG A 107 9.64 -2.39 -3.62
N VAL A 108 9.86 -1.54 -2.65
CA VAL A 108 9.57 -1.83 -1.24
C VAL A 108 8.52 -0.84 -0.78
N VAL A 109 7.35 -1.34 -0.39
CA VAL A 109 6.19 -0.55 0.00
C VAL A 109 6.00 -0.64 1.50
N LEU A 110 5.76 0.49 2.13
CA LEU A 110 5.47 0.64 3.54
C LEU A 110 4.02 1.10 3.69
N LEU A 111 3.13 0.20 4.10
CA LEU A 111 1.70 0.47 4.26
C LEU A 111 1.35 0.72 5.73
N GLY A 112 0.70 1.85 6.02
CA GLY A 112 0.13 2.10 7.36
C GLY A 112 1.14 2.57 8.39
N VAL A 113 2.34 2.98 7.99
CA VAL A 113 3.42 3.30 8.93
C VAL A 113 3.14 4.56 9.75
N HIS A 114 3.57 4.54 11.02
CA HIS A 114 3.33 5.58 12.03
C HIS A 114 4.59 6.39 12.36
N GLY A 115 5.33 6.76 11.32
CA GLY A 115 6.56 7.49 11.46
C GLY A 115 7.74 6.66 11.87
N TRP A 116 8.62 6.48 10.90
CA TRP A 116 9.79 5.66 11.05
C TRP A 116 11.04 6.52 10.95
N ASP A 117 12.02 6.20 11.80
CA ASP A 117 13.31 6.85 11.80
C ASP A 117 13.96 6.73 10.39
N PRO A 118 14.56 7.80 9.85
CA PRO A 118 15.24 7.76 8.55
C PRO A 118 16.29 6.64 8.43
N GLN A 119 16.91 6.22 9.54
CA GLN A 119 17.86 5.11 9.58
C GLN A 119 17.20 3.77 9.26
N VAL A 120 15.93 3.58 9.61
CA VAL A 120 15.17 2.37 9.26
C VAL A 120 14.96 2.32 7.75
N LEU A 121 14.54 3.45 7.16
CA LEU A 121 14.38 3.58 5.71
C LEU A 121 15.72 3.30 5.00
N TYR A 122 16.82 3.89 5.49
CA TYR A 122 18.16 3.62 4.97
C TYR A 122 18.55 2.14 5.07
N ALA A 123 18.29 1.49 6.20
CA ALA A 123 18.56 0.08 6.38
C ALA A 123 17.77 -0.80 5.40
N ILE A 124 16.49 -0.49 5.16
CA ILE A 124 15.67 -1.15 4.13
C ILE A 124 16.32 -0.98 2.77
N LYS A 125 16.69 0.25 2.39
CA LYS A 125 17.31 0.52 1.08
C LYS A 125 18.59 -0.26 0.86
N VAL A 126 19.50 -0.23 1.83
CA VAL A 126 20.76 -0.96 1.75
C VAL A 126 20.50 -2.46 1.66
N HIS A 127 19.59 -2.99 2.48
CA HIS A 127 19.27 -4.41 2.46
C HIS A 127 18.72 -4.86 1.10
N PHE A 128 17.67 -4.21 0.60
CA PHE A 128 17.00 -4.61 -0.64
C PHE A 128 17.84 -4.33 -1.89
N SER A 129 18.63 -3.25 -1.93
CA SER A 129 19.53 -2.99 -3.07
C SER A 129 20.64 -4.04 -3.19
N GLN A 130 21.10 -4.60 -2.07
CA GLN A 130 22.04 -5.73 -2.07
C GLN A 130 21.39 -7.07 -2.48
N LEU A 131 20.06 -7.13 -2.62
CA LEU A 131 19.37 -8.28 -3.22
C LEU A 131 19.30 -8.18 -4.75
N LEU A 132 19.57 -7.01 -5.32
CA LEU A 132 19.48 -6.74 -6.75
C LEU A 132 20.84 -6.85 -7.45
N PRO A 133 20.87 -7.21 -8.75
CA PRO A 133 22.05 -7.07 -9.59
C PRO A 133 22.56 -5.62 -9.61
N GLU A 134 23.88 -5.43 -9.75
CA GLU A 134 24.51 -4.09 -9.64
C GLU A 134 23.88 -3.05 -10.57
N GLU A 135 23.57 -3.46 -11.80
CA GLU A 135 22.99 -2.62 -12.85
C GLU A 135 21.59 -2.12 -12.51
N ARG A 136 20.83 -2.88 -11.70
CA ARG A 136 19.43 -2.57 -11.34
C ARG A 136 19.28 -1.96 -9.95
N ARG A 137 20.37 -1.80 -9.17
CA ARG A 137 20.30 -1.22 -7.81
C ARG A 137 19.70 0.18 -7.80
N GLY A 138 19.95 0.96 -8.86
CA GLY A 138 19.44 2.33 -8.99
C GLY A 138 17.93 2.41 -9.29
N GLU A 139 17.30 1.29 -9.65
CA GLU A 139 15.87 1.24 -9.96
C GLU A 139 14.99 0.94 -8.74
N LEU A 140 15.60 0.60 -7.60
CA LEU A 140 14.90 0.35 -6.35
C LEU A 140 14.19 1.62 -5.89
N LYS A 141 12.88 1.55 -5.76
CA LYS A 141 12.08 2.63 -5.13
C LYS A 141 11.50 2.16 -3.81
N ILE A 142 11.48 3.10 -2.86
CA ILE A 142 10.88 2.87 -1.55
C ILE A 142 9.68 3.79 -1.42
N CYS A 143 8.51 3.17 -1.32
CA CYS A 143 7.22 3.79 -1.47
C CYS A 143 6.49 3.70 -0.14
N ILE A 144 5.92 4.82 0.33
CA ILE A 144 5.42 4.93 1.69
C ILE A 144 4.01 5.49 1.63
N VAL A 145 3.05 4.73 2.17
CA VAL A 145 1.65 5.15 2.37
C VAL A 145 1.45 5.27 3.89
N PRO A 146 1.75 6.43 4.48
CA PRO A 146 1.76 6.57 5.94
C PRO A 146 0.34 6.73 6.47
N ALA A 147 0.10 6.22 7.68
CA ALA A 147 -1.18 6.41 8.37
C ALA A 147 -1.20 7.69 9.24
N SER A 148 -0.03 8.24 9.57
CA SER A 148 0.13 9.45 10.37
C SER A 148 0.69 10.62 9.56
N ARG A 149 0.45 11.83 10.06
CA ARG A 149 0.87 13.13 9.51
C ARG A 149 1.18 14.11 10.66
N PRO A 150 1.88 15.22 10.42
CA PRO A 150 2.55 15.60 9.17
C PRO A 150 3.79 14.76 8.87
N LEU A 151 4.21 14.72 7.61
CA LEU A 151 5.38 13.96 7.17
C LEU A 151 6.70 14.52 7.74
N THR A 152 6.71 15.80 8.10
CA THR A 152 7.86 16.46 8.75
C THR A 152 8.27 15.78 10.06
N PHE A 153 7.34 15.09 10.74
CA PHE A 153 7.64 14.32 11.94
C PHE A 153 8.61 13.16 11.70
N PHE A 154 8.74 12.70 10.45
CA PHE A 154 9.60 11.57 10.09
C PHE A 154 11.06 11.99 9.90
N ASN A 155 11.39 13.28 10.06
CA ASN A 155 12.75 13.84 9.99
C ASN A 155 13.57 13.36 8.76
N VAL A 156 12.89 13.04 7.67
CA VAL A 156 13.51 12.58 6.42
C VAL A 156 13.95 13.80 5.63
N SER A 157 15.24 13.89 5.31
CA SER A 157 15.75 14.95 4.45
C SER A 157 15.27 14.79 3.00
N PHE A 158 15.03 15.92 2.33
CA PHE A 158 14.43 16.02 0.99
C PHE A 158 15.30 15.52 -0.18
N GLU A 159 16.49 15.02 0.13
CA GLU A 159 17.46 14.43 -0.80
C GLU A 159 17.40 12.88 -0.83
N GLY A 160 16.48 12.27 -0.07
CA GLY A 160 16.30 10.82 -0.02
C GLY A 160 15.48 10.24 -1.19
N ASP A 161 15.80 9.02 -1.60
CA ASP A 161 15.12 8.25 -2.67
C ASP A 161 13.81 7.58 -2.19
N TRP A 162 12.98 8.31 -1.44
CA TRP A 162 11.71 7.82 -0.89
C TRP A 162 10.52 8.54 -1.54
N TYR A 163 9.45 7.80 -1.81
CA TYR A 163 8.22 8.29 -2.41
C TYR A 163 7.09 8.23 -1.38
N PHE A 164 6.60 9.39 -0.98
CA PHE A 164 5.48 9.48 -0.03
C PHE A 164 4.18 9.67 -0.79
N PHE A 165 3.18 8.85 -0.47
CA PHE A 165 1.86 8.93 -1.09
C PHE A 165 0.87 9.62 -0.15
N VAL A 166 0.18 10.62 -0.68
CA VAL A 166 -0.92 11.35 -0.04
C VAL A 166 -2.21 11.17 -0.83
N CYS A 167 -3.36 11.43 -0.22
CA CYS A 167 -4.65 11.08 -0.81
C CYS A 167 -4.97 11.93 -2.05
N ASN A 168 -4.56 13.20 -2.08
CA ASN A 168 -4.89 14.15 -3.14
C ASN A 168 -3.98 15.39 -3.12
N GLU A 169 -4.12 16.23 -4.15
CA GLU A 169 -3.38 17.50 -4.33
C GLU A 169 -3.60 18.52 -3.18
N GLN A 170 -4.74 18.46 -2.49
CA GLN A 170 -4.98 19.36 -1.35
C GLN A 170 -4.09 18.97 -0.16
N GLU A 171 -3.92 17.67 0.07
CA GLU A 171 -3.00 17.15 1.07
C GLU A 171 -1.53 17.41 0.69
N VAL A 172 -1.18 17.34 -0.60
CA VAL A 172 0.12 17.79 -1.12
C VAL A 172 0.40 19.23 -0.72
N ALA A 173 -0.54 20.14 -1.02
CA ALA A 173 -0.39 21.55 -0.69
C ALA A 173 -0.32 21.81 0.83
N LEU A 174 -1.09 21.05 1.62
CA LEU A 174 -1.07 21.13 3.07
C LEU A 174 0.30 20.71 3.65
N GLU A 175 0.83 19.56 3.23
CA GLU A 175 2.13 19.05 3.70
C GLU A 175 3.27 20.02 3.32
N HIS A 176 3.26 20.56 2.10
CA HIS A 176 4.21 21.61 1.71
C HIS A 176 4.09 22.85 2.59
N SER A 177 2.86 23.31 2.89
CA SER A 177 2.67 24.49 3.75
C SER A 177 3.14 24.28 5.20
N ILE A 178 2.98 23.07 5.74
CA ILE A 178 3.43 22.69 7.08
C ILE A 178 4.96 22.71 7.13
N GLN A 179 5.59 22.17 6.09
CA GLN A 179 7.04 22.13 5.93
C GLN A 179 7.64 23.54 5.79
N GLU A 180 7.08 24.40 4.94
CA GLU A 180 7.60 25.75 4.69
C GLU A 180 7.49 26.68 5.90
N ARG A 181 6.43 26.52 6.70
CA ARG A 181 6.13 27.42 7.82
C ARG A 181 6.67 26.92 9.16
N GLU A 182 7.36 25.78 9.18
CA GLU A 182 7.76 25.07 10.41
C GLU A 182 6.61 24.98 11.43
N LEU A 183 5.37 24.84 10.92
CA LEU A 183 4.20 24.78 11.78
C LEU A 183 4.23 23.43 12.50
N VAL A 184 4.57 23.45 13.78
CA VAL A 184 4.44 22.30 14.68
C VAL A 184 2.96 22.12 15.01
N GLY A 185 2.19 21.63 14.04
CA GLY A 185 0.91 21.00 14.32
C GLY A 185 1.13 19.68 15.05
N GLY A 186 0.17 19.30 15.90
CA GLY A 186 0.19 17.96 16.51
C GLY A 186 0.08 16.85 15.45
N ILE A 187 0.38 15.61 15.86
CA ILE A 187 0.20 14.44 15.00
C ILE A 187 -1.29 14.30 14.67
N TYR A 188 -1.60 14.22 13.38
CA TYR A 188 -2.92 13.91 12.89
C TYR A 188 -2.89 12.65 12.04
N TRP A 189 -4.07 12.08 11.82
CA TRP A 189 -4.23 10.79 11.16
C TRP A 189 -4.73 11.00 9.73
N SER A 190 -4.14 10.31 8.77
CA SER A 190 -4.69 10.23 7.42
C SER A 190 -5.97 9.38 7.43
N PRO A 191 -6.78 9.41 6.35
CA PRO A 191 -7.76 8.37 6.08
C PRO A 191 -7.20 6.95 6.23
N SER A 192 -8.10 5.97 6.40
CA SER A 192 -7.75 4.54 6.40
C SER A 192 -6.87 4.19 5.20
N VAL A 193 -5.72 3.57 5.46
CA VAL A 193 -4.80 3.17 4.40
C VAL A 193 -5.45 2.11 3.51
N ALA A 194 -6.26 1.22 4.07
CA ALA A 194 -7.05 0.29 3.28
C ALA A 194 -7.99 1.01 2.30
N VAL A 195 -8.71 2.04 2.75
CA VAL A 195 -9.60 2.85 1.90
C VAL A 195 -8.81 3.60 0.82
N ILE A 196 -7.63 4.13 1.16
CA ILE A 196 -6.73 4.80 0.20
C ILE A 196 -6.26 3.81 -0.88
N ILE A 197 -5.85 2.60 -0.51
CA ILE A 197 -5.44 1.57 -1.50
C ILE A 197 -6.66 1.09 -2.31
N ALA A 198 -7.83 0.97 -1.69
CA ALA A 198 -9.06 0.59 -2.39
C ALA A 198 -9.41 1.55 -3.53
N SER A 199 -9.20 2.86 -3.34
CA SER A 199 -9.56 3.84 -4.38
C SER A 199 -8.76 3.72 -5.67
N ILE A 200 -7.57 3.11 -5.60
CA ILE A 200 -6.72 2.88 -6.78
C ILE A 200 -6.74 1.42 -7.25
N THR A 201 -7.45 0.54 -6.54
CA THR A 201 -7.44 -0.87 -6.84
C THR A 201 -8.41 -1.22 -7.97
N LYS A 202 -7.85 -1.59 -9.12
CA LYS A 202 -8.61 -2.07 -10.27
C LYS A 202 -8.72 -3.59 -10.21
N THR A 203 -9.93 -4.13 -10.12
CA THR A 203 -10.20 -5.58 -10.09
C THR A 203 -10.70 -6.11 -11.44
N THR A 204 -10.50 -7.40 -11.70
CA THR A 204 -11.09 -8.08 -12.87
C THR A 204 -12.46 -8.68 -12.60
N HIS A 205 -12.68 -9.18 -11.40
CA HIS A 205 -13.92 -9.86 -11.02
C HIS A 205 -14.71 -9.03 -10.02
N GLU A 206 -16.03 -9.10 -10.15
CA GLU A 206 -16.94 -8.42 -9.24
C GLU A 206 -16.86 -8.96 -7.81
N SER A 207 -16.59 -10.25 -7.64
CA SER A 207 -16.34 -10.86 -6.32
C SER A 207 -15.13 -10.25 -5.62
N SER A 208 -14.06 -9.94 -6.36
CA SER A 208 -12.90 -9.20 -5.83
C SER A 208 -13.28 -7.78 -5.42
N ARG A 209 -14.13 -7.11 -6.20
CA ARG A 209 -14.66 -5.78 -5.84
C ARG A 209 -15.48 -5.83 -4.55
N ALA A 210 -16.35 -6.83 -4.38
CA ALA A 210 -17.11 -7.03 -3.15
C ALA A 210 -16.18 -7.31 -1.94
N ALA A 211 -15.14 -8.13 -2.12
CA ALA A 211 -14.16 -8.42 -1.07
C ALA A 211 -13.36 -7.16 -0.66
N ILE A 212 -12.98 -6.31 -1.62
CA ILE A 212 -12.31 -5.03 -1.34
C ILE A 212 -13.22 -4.09 -0.56
N LEU A 213 -14.51 -4.00 -0.93
CA LEU A 213 -15.48 -3.17 -0.23
C LEU A 213 -15.66 -3.65 1.22
N TYR A 214 -15.70 -4.96 1.43
CA TYR A 214 -15.73 -5.55 2.77
C TYR A 214 -14.49 -5.22 3.58
N ALA A 215 -13.30 -5.44 3.03
CA ALA A 215 -12.05 -5.14 3.71
C ALA A 215 -11.93 -3.65 4.06
N SER A 216 -12.39 -2.77 3.15
CA SER A 216 -12.44 -1.32 3.38
C SER A 216 -13.37 -0.95 4.54
N ALA A 217 -14.55 -1.57 4.61
CA ALA A 217 -15.50 -1.39 5.70
C ALA A 217 -14.93 -1.84 7.06
N VAL A 218 -14.28 -3.02 7.08
CA VAL A 218 -13.65 -3.57 8.29
C VAL A 218 -12.51 -2.66 8.79
N ALA A 219 -11.65 -2.20 7.88
CA ALA A 219 -10.57 -1.28 8.21
C ALA A 219 -11.09 0.03 8.80
N LEU A 220 -12.14 0.60 8.18
CA LEU A 220 -12.75 1.84 8.64
C LEU A 220 -13.36 1.69 10.04
N ILE A 221 -14.12 0.62 10.30
CA ILE A 221 -14.64 0.32 11.65
C ILE A 221 -13.51 0.19 12.65
N SER A 222 -12.46 -0.56 12.30
CA SER A 222 -11.36 -0.80 13.23
C SER A 222 -10.74 0.51 13.69
N ARG A 223 -10.54 1.46 12.78
CA ARG A 223 -10.02 2.78 13.13
C ARG A 223 -10.96 3.59 14.02
N ILE A 224 -12.26 3.56 13.74
CA ILE A 224 -13.25 4.23 14.61
C ILE A 224 -13.19 3.65 16.04
N VAL A 225 -13.13 2.32 16.16
CA VAL A 225 -13.13 1.62 17.44
C VAL A 225 -11.82 1.84 18.23
N HIS A 226 -10.67 1.76 17.57
CA HIS A 226 -9.36 1.77 18.25
C HIS A 226 -8.73 3.16 18.37
N SER A 227 -8.96 4.06 17.41
CA SER A 227 -8.33 5.37 17.40
C SER A 227 -9.18 6.44 18.07
N GLY A 228 -10.50 6.23 18.23
CA GLY A 228 -11.43 7.17 18.87
C GLY A 228 -11.55 8.53 18.17
N THR A 229 -10.77 8.75 17.11
CA THR A 229 -10.75 9.96 16.30
C THR A 229 -11.91 9.88 15.30
N LEU A 230 -12.92 10.72 15.53
CA LEU A 230 -13.89 11.11 14.52
C LEU A 230 -13.14 11.89 13.43
N ASP A 231 -12.48 11.18 12.52
CA ASP A 231 -12.07 11.78 11.26
C ASP A 231 -13.37 12.30 10.59
N PRO A 232 -13.47 13.62 10.30
CA PRO A 232 -14.69 14.20 9.74
C PRO A 232 -15.06 13.59 8.38
N GLN A 233 -14.11 12.90 7.72
CA GLN A 233 -14.33 12.19 6.46
C GLN A 233 -14.89 10.78 6.64
N VAL A 234 -14.99 10.24 7.86
CA VAL A 234 -15.48 8.87 8.10
C VAL A 234 -16.89 8.69 7.54
N ASN A 235 -17.82 9.60 7.85
CA ASN A 235 -19.20 9.49 7.36
C ASN A 235 -19.26 9.56 5.82
N VAL A 236 -18.39 10.35 5.20
CA VAL A 236 -18.27 10.43 3.74
C VAL A 236 -17.78 9.10 3.17
N GLN A 237 -16.78 8.48 3.79
CA GLN A 237 -16.25 7.18 3.39
C GLN A 237 -17.26 6.05 3.60
N ILE A 238 -17.99 6.04 4.72
CA ILE A 238 -19.09 5.10 4.97
C ILE A 238 -20.16 5.23 3.87
N THR A 239 -20.58 6.45 3.58
CA THR A 239 -21.60 6.73 2.55
C THR A 239 -21.12 6.30 1.17
N LYS A 240 -19.84 6.53 0.85
CA LYS A 240 -19.21 6.08 -0.40
C LYS A 240 -19.23 4.55 -0.51
N ILE A 241 -18.75 3.85 0.52
CA ILE A 241 -18.75 2.37 0.55
C ILE A 241 -20.17 1.83 0.41
N PHE A 242 -21.14 2.45 1.09
CA PHE A 242 -22.56 2.08 0.98
C PHE A 242 -23.08 2.20 -0.46
N HIS A 243 -22.79 3.33 -1.13
CA HIS A 243 -23.20 3.54 -2.50
C HIS A 243 -22.52 2.52 -3.45
N GLU A 244 -21.22 2.29 -3.30
CA GLU A 244 -20.47 1.34 -4.12
C GLU A 244 -20.96 -0.10 -3.97
N ILE A 245 -21.35 -0.51 -2.77
CA ILE A 245 -21.96 -1.80 -2.49
C ILE A 245 -23.33 -1.94 -3.17
N SER A 246 -24.13 -0.88 -3.17
CA SER A 246 -25.45 -0.86 -3.82
C SER A 246 -25.37 -0.97 -5.35
N MET A 247 -24.17 -0.74 -5.91
CA MET A 247 -23.87 -0.80 -7.34
C MET A 247 -23.19 -2.12 -7.76
N LEU A 248 -23.20 -3.14 -6.89
CA LEU A 248 -22.81 -4.50 -7.27
C LEU A 248 -23.99 -5.19 -7.98
N ASP A 249 -23.73 -5.72 -9.17
CA ASP A 249 -24.66 -6.43 -10.06
C ASP A 249 -25.01 -7.84 -9.54
N GLY A 250 -24.22 -8.40 -8.62
CA GLY A 250 -24.49 -9.66 -7.93
C GLY A 250 -25.29 -9.50 -6.63
N GLY A 251 -26.59 -9.78 -6.60
CA GLY A 251 -27.25 -10.17 -5.33
C GLY A 251 -26.71 -11.53 -4.85
N PRO A 252 -27.00 -12.06 -3.63
CA PRO A 252 -27.36 -11.50 -2.34
C PRO A 252 -26.13 -11.44 -1.40
N TYR A 253 -24.97 -10.96 -1.89
CA TYR A 253 -23.71 -10.98 -1.12
C TYR A 253 -23.69 -9.99 0.06
N VAL A 254 -24.66 -9.08 0.12
CA VAL A 254 -24.72 -8.05 1.16
C VAL A 254 -26.14 -7.96 1.72
N GLN A 255 -26.29 -8.24 3.02
CA GLN A 255 -27.52 -7.93 3.75
C GLN A 255 -27.24 -6.71 4.63
N PHE A 256 -27.92 -5.60 4.34
CA PHE A 256 -27.86 -4.42 5.19
C PHE A 256 -28.96 -4.53 6.27
N ASP A 257 -28.54 -4.55 7.52
CA ASP A 257 -29.43 -4.45 8.67
C ASP A 257 -29.06 -3.20 9.46
N ALA A 258 -29.78 -2.11 9.17
CA ALA A 258 -29.60 -0.79 9.80
C ALA A 258 -29.85 -0.82 11.31
N GLU A 259 -30.61 -1.81 11.81
CA GLU A 259 -30.91 -1.96 13.22
C GLU A 259 -29.80 -2.71 13.98
N ARG A 260 -28.93 -3.44 13.26
CA ARG A 260 -27.85 -4.24 13.84
C ARG A 260 -26.44 -3.67 13.67
N SER A 261 -26.18 -2.86 12.64
CA SER A 261 -24.83 -2.39 12.33
C SER A 261 -24.80 -1.04 11.61
N MET A 262 -23.76 -0.24 11.87
CA MET A 262 -23.48 1.01 11.15
C MET A 262 -22.94 0.77 9.72
N LEU A 263 -22.45 -0.44 9.41
CA LEU A 263 -21.94 -0.83 8.09
C LEU A 263 -22.60 -2.13 7.57
N PRO A 264 -22.66 -2.31 6.24
CA PRO A 264 -23.24 -3.50 5.62
C PRO A 264 -22.56 -4.80 6.04
N LEU A 265 -23.38 -5.81 6.36
CA LEU A 265 -22.91 -7.18 6.55
C LEU A 265 -22.76 -7.82 5.17
N ILE A 266 -21.52 -8.08 4.78
CA ILE A 266 -21.21 -8.81 3.55
C ILE A 266 -21.12 -10.29 3.93
N SER A 267 -22.02 -11.09 3.38
CA SER A 267 -22.08 -12.54 3.54
C SER A 267 -21.63 -13.19 2.25
N PHE A 268 -20.53 -13.93 2.31
CA PHE A 268 -20.13 -14.82 1.22
C PHE A 268 -20.91 -16.12 1.36
N THR A 269 -21.77 -16.45 0.39
CA THR A 269 -22.44 -17.75 0.27
C THR A 269 -21.69 -18.66 -0.69
#